data_AF-A0A1W9R8I4-F1
#
_entry.id   AF-A0A1W9R8I4-F1
#
_cell.length_a   1.000
_cell.length_b   1.000
_cell.length_c   1.000
_cell.angle_alpha   90.00
_cell.angle_beta   90.00
_cell.angle_gamma   90.00
#
_symmetry.space_group_name_H-M   'P 1'
#
loop_
_entity.id
_entity.type
_entity.pdbx_description
1 polymer ?
#
loop_
_entity_poly.entity_id
_entity_poly.type
_entity_poly.pdbx_seq_one_letter_code
_entity_poly.pdbx_strand_id
1 'polypeptide(L)'
;MKLKRIYEEVIKKGKEADPRGKKEIENLLREKAKFYEKLEAKEKKYFDKELLNNPYTDTRILWGDPEAEMKSIIVGIDVGGEELLLVDRLREKGTDIDLVISHHPQGFAYATFYEVMDLQVDVLKNIGVNVSFAEKLLEERKKQVERRVHPVNFYRAIDFARWLKINFMCMHTPCDNLAYQFMDNLIKRKKPKVLKDILDILLEIPEYQEATKRGNPPKIFLGSKNSRVSKVLVEFTGGTEGSQEIYERLSSSGIDTIVSMHQSEEHLKKCQEAKINVVIASHIASDSLGVNLMLDYLEGKAKFKIYEFSGFKRFSHK
;
A
#
# COMPACT_ATOMS: atom_id res chain seq x y z
N MET A 1 6.09 19.73 -12.48
CA MET A 1 6.60 19.59 -11.10
C MET A 1 7.76 18.61 -11.14
N LYS A 2 8.90 18.91 -10.51
CA LYS A 2 10.05 18.00 -10.48
C LYS A 2 9.71 16.63 -9.90
N LEU A 3 10.30 15.57 -10.45
CA LEU A 3 10.13 14.19 -9.97
C LEU A 3 10.45 14.06 -8.47
N LYS A 4 11.57 14.64 -8.03
CA LYS A 4 11.95 14.68 -6.62
C LYS A 4 10.86 15.29 -5.74
N ARG A 5 10.24 16.37 -6.21
CA ARG A 5 9.19 17.06 -5.45
C ARG A 5 7.92 16.24 -5.36
N ILE A 6 7.52 15.55 -6.43
CA ILE A 6 6.39 14.61 -6.41
C ILE A 6 6.63 13.55 -5.34
N TYR A 7 7.81 12.93 -5.37
CA TYR A 7 8.20 11.91 -4.41
C TYR A 7 8.18 12.43 -2.96
N GLU A 8 8.78 13.58 -2.67
CA GLU A 8 8.74 14.21 -1.34
C GLU A 8 7.31 14.49 -0.85
N GLU A 9 6.41 14.93 -1.74
CA GLU A 9 5.01 15.18 -1.42
C GLU A 9 4.23 13.88 -1.14
N VAL A 10 4.50 12.80 -1.89
CA VAL A 10 3.96 11.45 -1.62
C VAL A 10 4.38 10.97 -0.24
N ILE A 11 5.68 11.04 0.07
CA ILE A 11 6.20 10.63 1.39
C ILE A 11 5.59 11.47 2.51
N LYS A 12 5.52 12.80 2.33
CA LYS A 12 4.91 13.71 3.28
C LYS A 12 3.45 13.32 3.55
N LYS A 13 2.66 13.12 2.49
CA LYS A 13 1.26 12.78 2.64
C LYS A 13 1.05 11.41 3.27
N GLY A 14 1.90 10.44 2.95
CA GLY A 14 1.93 9.13 3.59
C GLY A 14 2.14 9.21 5.10
N LYS A 15 3.08 10.05 5.55
CA LYS A 15 3.34 10.29 6.99
C LYS A 15 2.16 10.95 7.70
N GLU A 16 1.45 11.86 7.03
CA GLU A 16 0.24 12.49 7.58
C GLU A 16 -0.90 11.47 7.77
N ALA A 17 -1.01 10.48 6.88
CA ALA A 17 -2.03 9.45 6.91
C ALA A 17 -1.63 8.19 7.72
N ASP A 18 -0.41 8.14 8.22
CA ASP A 18 0.15 6.94 8.85
C ASP A 18 -0.60 6.60 10.16
N PRO A 19 -1.12 5.36 10.33
CA PRO A 19 -1.86 4.97 11.52
C PRO A 19 -1.04 5.00 12.82
N ARG A 20 0.30 5.01 12.73
CA ARG A 20 1.20 5.15 13.88
C ARG A 20 1.20 6.56 14.47
N GLY A 21 0.83 7.54 13.65
CA GLY A 21 0.83 8.95 14.00
C GLY A 21 2.22 9.59 13.96
N LYS A 22 2.21 10.93 13.85
CA LYS A 22 3.40 11.75 13.59
C LYS A 22 4.57 11.51 14.56
N LYS A 23 4.29 11.41 15.85
CA LYS A 23 5.32 11.26 16.90
C LYS A 23 6.10 9.94 16.73
N GLU A 24 5.41 8.87 16.38
CA GLU A 24 6.02 7.56 16.22
C GLU A 24 6.90 7.51 14.96
N ILE A 25 6.42 8.11 13.85
CA ILE A 25 7.23 8.26 12.63
C ILE A 25 8.50 9.08 12.88
N GLU A 26 8.39 10.18 13.63
CA GLU A 26 9.56 10.98 14.00
C GLU A 26 10.53 10.21 14.91
N ASN A 27 10.04 9.35 15.80
CA ASN A 27 10.89 8.46 16.59
C ASN A 27 11.62 7.46 15.69
N LEU A 28 10.90 6.76 14.82
CA LEU A 28 11.45 5.77 13.89
C LEU A 28 12.59 6.37 13.04
N LEU A 29 12.36 7.54 12.43
CA LEU A 29 13.38 8.21 11.61
C LEU A 29 14.60 8.64 12.44
N ARG A 30 14.39 9.11 13.68
CA ARG A 30 15.49 9.45 14.60
C ARG A 30 16.30 8.23 15.00
N GLU A 31 15.65 7.09 15.23
CA GLU A 31 16.34 5.84 15.56
C GLU A 31 17.16 5.33 14.38
N LYS A 32 16.61 5.38 13.15
CA LYS A 32 17.36 5.06 11.93
C LYS A 32 18.57 5.98 11.73
N ALA A 33 18.43 7.29 12.01
CA ALA A 33 19.54 8.23 11.95
C ALA A 33 20.64 7.91 12.98
N LYS A 34 20.27 7.66 14.24
CA LYS A 34 21.22 7.23 15.28
C LYS A 34 21.91 5.92 14.94
N PHE A 35 21.18 4.98 14.34
CA PHE A 35 21.75 3.72 13.87
C PHE A 35 22.78 3.98 12.77
N TYR A 36 22.43 4.78 11.76
CA TYR A 36 23.34 5.17 10.69
C TYR A 36 24.62 5.84 11.21
N GLU A 37 24.52 6.75 12.19
CA GLU A 37 25.69 7.42 12.77
C GLU A 37 26.68 6.44 13.41
N LYS A 38 26.16 5.39 14.07
CA LYS A 38 26.95 4.34 14.74
C LYS A 38 27.57 3.32 13.79
N LEU A 39 27.12 3.25 12.54
CA LEU A 39 27.68 2.31 11.56
C LEU A 39 29.14 2.63 11.25
N GLU A 40 29.94 1.58 11.10
CA GLU A 40 31.30 1.69 10.62
C GLU A 40 31.33 2.17 9.16
N ALA A 41 32.45 2.76 8.72
CA ALA A 41 32.58 3.30 7.37
C ALA A 41 32.26 2.26 6.27
N LYS A 42 32.62 0.99 6.51
CA LYS A 42 32.33 -0.14 5.60
C LYS A 42 30.83 -0.44 5.49
N GLU A 43 30.06 -0.27 6.56
CA GLU A 43 28.63 -0.55 6.61
C GLU A 43 27.82 0.62 6.07
N LYS A 44 28.25 1.86 6.36
CA LYS A 44 27.68 3.09 5.80
C LYS A 44 27.65 3.11 4.27
N LYS A 45 28.55 2.37 3.61
CA LYS A 45 28.59 2.22 2.15
C LYS A 45 27.36 1.51 1.60
N TYR A 46 26.82 0.54 2.33
CA TYR A 46 25.69 -0.30 1.90
C TYR A 46 24.37 0.10 2.56
N PHE A 47 24.42 1.04 3.52
CA PHE A 47 23.22 1.56 4.15
C PHE A 47 22.37 2.36 3.17
N ASP A 48 21.08 2.07 3.16
CA ASP A 48 20.10 2.82 2.39
C ASP A 48 19.78 4.16 3.06
N LYS A 49 20.39 5.23 2.53
CA LYS A 49 20.22 6.60 3.04
C LYS A 49 18.79 7.12 2.89
N GLU A 50 17.96 6.50 2.07
CA GLU A 50 16.56 6.87 1.91
C GLU A 50 15.79 6.72 3.23
N LEU A 51 16.17 5.73 4.06
CA LEU A 51 15.58 5.45 5.38
C LEU A 51 15.74 6.58 6.40
N LEU A 52 16.62 7.54 6.14
CA LEU A 52 16.80 8.71 7.01
C LEU A 52 15.63 9.69 6.89
N ASN A 53 14.94 9.69 5.75
CA ASN A 53 13.88 10.65 5.45
C ASN A 53 12.57 9.99 5.03
N ASN A 54 12.60 8.72 4.59
CA ASN A 54 11.46 7.96 4.17
C ASN A 54 11.29 6.71 5.06
N PRO A 55 10.20 6.60 5.84
CA PRO A 55 9.93 5.42 6.67
C PRO A 55 9.35 4.24 5.89
N TYR A 56 9.15 4.35 4.57
CA TYR A 56 8.49 3.37 3.71
C TYR A 56 9.48 2.80 2.69
N THR A 57 10.02 1.61 2.94
CA THR A 57 11.00 0.98 2.04
C THR A 57 10.44 0.65 0.65
N ASP A 58 9.14 0.47 0.57
CA ASP A 58 8.36 0.06 -0.61
C ASP A 58 7.95 1.21 -1.54
N THR A 59 8.37 2.44 -1.25
CA THR A 59 7.99 3.63 -2.02
C THR A 59 9.23 4.41 -2.41
N ARG A 60 9.53 4.52 -3.71
CA ARG A 60 10.80 5.10 -4.20
C ARG A 60 10.67 5.70 -5.59
N ILE A 61 11.56 6.66 -5.89
CA ILE A 61 12.01 6.86 -7.26
C ILE A 61 12.84 5.64 -7.65
N LEU A 62 12.39 4.91 -8.66
CA LEU A 62 12.96 3.64 -9.09
C LEU A 62 14.04 3.85 -10.16
N TRP A 63 13.81 4.78 -11.08
CA TRP A 63 14.74 5.22 -12.10
C TRP A 63 14.35 6.60 -12.64
N GLY A 64 15.31 7.41 -13.08
CA GLY A 64 15.05 8.68 -13.74
C GLY A 64 15.86 9.83 -13.17
N ASP A 65 15.66 11.02 -13.73
CA ASP A 65 16.28 12.25 -13.25
C ASP A 65 15.37 12.93 -12.20
N PRO A 66 15.80 13.02 -10.93
CA PRO A 66 15.02 13.68 -9.88
C PRO A 66 14.68 15.15 -10.19
N GLU A 67 15.48 15.82 -11.02
CA GLU A 67 15.31 17.22 -11.37
C GLU A 67 14.45 17.45 -12.62
N ALA A 68 14.06 16.39 -13.33
CA ALA A 68 13.23 16.50 -14.52
C ALA A 68 11.79 16.95 -14.18
N GLU A 69 11.24 17.81 -15.03
CA GLU A 69 9.89 18.37 -14.87
C GLU A 69 8.83 17.41 -15.41
N MET A 70 7.95 16.94 -14.53
CA MET A 70 6.86 16.04 -14.88
C MET A 70 5.58 16.85 -15.12
N LYS A 71 4.98 16.69 -16.30
CA LYS A 71 3.69 17.30 -16.70
C LYS A 71 2.65 16.23 -17.04
N SER A 72 3.10 15.11 -17.57
CA SER A 72 2.28 13.97 -17.97
C SER A 72 2.72 12.71 -17.22
N ILE A 73 1.77 12.03 -16.59
CA ILE A 73 2.02 10.83 -15.80
C ILE A 73 1.09 9.71 -16.27
N ILE A 74 1.59 8.48 -16.32
CA ILE A 74 0.78 7.28 -16.51
C ILE A 74 0.86 6.43 -15.25
N VAL A 75 -0.30 6.03 -14.72
CA VAL A 75 -0.44 5.42 -13.40
C VAL A 75 -1.08 4.05 -13.54
N GLY A 76 -0.46 3.03 -12.93
CA GLY A 76 -0.93 1.65 -12.94
C GLY A 76 -0.71 0.98 -11.59
N ILE A 77 -1.46 -0.08 -11.32
CA ILE A 77 -1.28 -0.85 -10.07
C ILE A 77 -0.03 -1.72 -10.19
N ASP A 78 0.00 -2.55 -11.24
CA ASP A 78 1.13 -3.42 -11.58
C ASP A 78 1.90 -2.84 -12.77
N VAL A 79 3.20 -2.60 -12.63
CA VAL A 79 4.03 -2.12 -13.75
C VAL A 79 5.32 -2.92 -13.79
N GLY A 80 5.43 -3.79 -14.80
CA GLY A 80 6.63 -4.55 -15.13
C GLY A 80 7.24 -4.09 -16.46
N GLY A 81 8.00 -5.00 -17.09
CA GLY A 81 8.63 -4.72 -18.38
C GLY A 81 7.62 -4.55 -19.52
N GLU A 82 6.51 -5.29 -19.50
CA GLU A 82 5.46 -5.26 -20.52
C GLU A 82 4.76 -3.89 -20.56
N GLU A 83 4.42 -3.35 -19.39
CA GLU A 83 3.84 -2.02 -19.24
C GLU A 83 4.80 -0.92 -19.71
N LEU A 84 6.09 -1.04 -19.38
CA LEU A 84 7.10 -0.08 -19.80
C LEU A 84 7.32 -0.10 -21.32
N LEU A 85 7.27 -1.27 -21.96
CA LEU A 85 7.30 -1.38 -23.42
C LEU A 85 6.05 -0.76 -24.06
N LEU A 86 4.87 -0.93 -23.47
CA LEU A 86 3.66 -0.26 -23.93
C LEU A 86 3.79 1.26 -23.83
N VAL A 87 4.32 1.78 -22.72
CA VAL A 87 4.57 3.22 -22.53
C VAL A 87 5.52 3.75 -23.60
N ASP A 88 6.62 3.05 -23.87
CA ASP A 88 7.55 3.43 -24.93
C ASP A 88 6.84 3.49 -26.30
N ARG A 89 6.05 2.47 -26.63
CA ARG A 89 5.27 2.45 -27.87
C ARG A 89 4.24 3.57 -27.96
N LEU A 90 3.65 3.98 -26.83
CA LEU A 90 2.74 5.12 -26.77
C LEU A 90 3.49 6.44 -27.00
N ARG A 91 4.68 6.60 -26.41
CA ARG A 91 5.56 7.76 -26.62
C ARG A 91 5.99 7.88 -28.08
N GLU A 92 6.40 6.78 -28.72
CA GLU A 92 6.71 6.73 -30.16
C GLU A 92 5.52 7.19 -31.03
N LYS A 93 4.29 6.90 -30.61
CA LYS A 93 3.06 7.30 -31.30
C LYS A 93 2.60 8.72 -30.97
N GLY A 94 3.37 9.48 -30.20
CA GLY A 94 3.11 10.88 -29.87
C GLY A 94 2.33 11.11 -28.58
N THR A 95 2.11 10.08 -27.75
CA THR A 95 1.56 10.28 -26.40
C THR A 95 2.66 10.79 -25.49
N ASP A 96 2.56 12.05 -25.08
CA ASP A 96 3.47 12.65 -24.10
C ASP A 96 3.29 11.98 -22.73
N ILE A 97 4.36 11.35 -22.22
CA ILE A 97 4.43 10.65 -20.93
C ILE A 97 5.82 10.92 -20.32
N ASP A 98 5.88 11.73 -19.26
CA ASP A 98 7.11 12.09 -18.57
C ASP A 98 7.48 11.10 -17.45
N LEU A 99 6.46 10.52 -16.80
CA LEU A 99 6.60 9.65 -15.63
C LEU A 99 5.66 8.46 -15.69
N VAL A 100 6.20 7.28 -15.37
CA VAL A 100 5.42 6.10 -15.02
C VAL A 100 5.36 5.99 -13.50
N ILE A 101 4.17 5.75 -12.96
CA ILE A 101 3.95 5.50 -11.54
C ILE A 101 3.30 4.13 -11.38
N SER A 102 3.94 3.24 -10.63
CA SER A 102 3.32 2.01 -10.14
C SER A 102 2.79 2.17 -8.73
N HIS A 103 1.75 1.42 -8.39
CA HIS A 103 1.40 1.23 -6.99
C HIS A 103 2.33 0.20 -6.36
N HIS A 104 2.36 -1.01 -6.90
CA HIS A 104 3.20 -2.07 -6.37
C HIS A 104 4.69 -1.79 -6.59
N PRO A 105 5.54 -2.14 -5.60
CA PRO A 105 6.95 -1.84 -5.66
C PRO A 105 7.71 -2.67 -6.72
N GLN A 106 8.80 -2.10 -7.23
CA GLN A 106 9.76 -2.76 -8.12
C GLN A 106 11.19 -2.51 -7.62
N GLY A 107 12.19 -3.18 -8.18
CA GLY A 107 13.60 -2.91 -7.88
C GLY A 107 13.93 -3.00 -6.39
N PHE A 108 14.72 -2.04 -5.89
CA PHE A 108 15.11 -1.98 -4.48
C PHE A 108 13.90 -1.87 -3.54
N ALA A 109 12.84 -1.17 -3.95
CA ALA A 109 11.63 -1.03 -3.14
C ALA A 109 10.96 -2.39 -2.91
N TYR A 110 10.91 -3.24 -3.94
CA TYR A 110 10.38 -4.60 -3.81
C TYR A 110 11.34 -5.48 -3.01
N ALA A 111 12.65 -5.38 -3.25
CA ALA A 111 13.64 -6.19 -2.54
C ALA A 111 13.60 -6.02 -1.01
N THR A 112 13.11 -4.87 -0.52
CA THR A 112 13.12 -4.49 0.90
C THR A 112 11.74 -4.19 1.46
N PHE A 113 10.66 -4.49 0.73
CA PHE A 113 9.30 -4.09 1.12
C PHE A 113 8.87 -4.73 2.45
N TYR A 114 9.36 -5.93 2.78
CA TYR A 114 9.02 -6.64 4.01
C TYR A 114 9.36 -5.83 5.28
N GLU A 115 10.26 -4.84 5.21
CA GLU A 115 10.55 -3.95 6.32
C GLU A 115 9.37 -3.05 6.70
N VAL A 116 8.48 -2.69 5.76
CA VAL A 116 7.30 -1.87 6.11
C VAL A 116 6.29 -2.63 6.98
N MET A 117 6.40 -3.96 7.07
CA MET A 117 5.50 -4.78 7.89
C MET A 117 5.59 -4.46 9.38
N ASP A 118 6.66 -3.80 9.85
CA ASP A 118 6.75 -3.34 11.24
C ASP A 118 5.61 -2.38 11.60
N LEU A 119 5.03 -1.67 10.62
CA LEU A 119 3.81 -0.86 10.81
C LEU A 119 2.65 -1.67 11.39
N GLN A 120 2.57 -2.96 11.05
CA GLN A 120 1.50 -3.83 11.54
C GLN A 120 1.57 -4.04 13.05
N VAL A 121 2.77 -3.99 13.67
CA VAL A 121 2.92 -4.08 15.14
C VAL A 121 2.07 -3.00 15.81
N ASP A 122 2.17 -1.77 15.30
CA ASP A 122 1.49 -0.62 15.87
C ASP A 122 -0.02 -0.63 15.59
N VAL A 123 -0.44 -1.11 14.42
CA VAL A 123 -1.87 -1.34 14.13
C VAL A 123 -2.46 -2.34 15.11
N LEU A 124 -1.77 -3.46 15.36
CA LEU A 124 -2.18 -4.49 16.32
C LEU A 124 -2.19 -3.97 17.77
N LYS A 125 -1.19 -3.16 18.13
CA LYS A 125 -1.13 -2.49 19.44
C LYS A 125 -2.34 -1.59 19.67
N ASN A 126 -2.72 -0.79 18.67
CA ASN A 126 -3.85 0.14 18.76
C ASN A 126 -5.21 -0.55 18.97
N ILE A 127 -5.32 -1.83 18.60
CA ILE A 127 -6.54 -2.63 18.80
C ILE A 127 -6.49 -3.53 20.04
N GLY A 128 -5.44 -3.43 20.86
CA GLY A 128 -5.31 -4.09 22.16
C GLY A 128 -4.43 -5.34 22.18
N VAL A 129 -3.71 -5.64 21.10
CA VAL A 129 -2.74 -6.73 21.09
C VAL A 129 -1.47 -6.30 21.84
N ASN A 130 -0.89 -7.22 22.61
CA ASN A 130 0.38 -6.95 23.31
C ASN A 130 1.52 -6.76 22.29
N VAL A 131 2.33 -5.71 22.48
CA VAL A 131 3.43 -5.34 21.56
C VAL A 131 4.42 -6.49 21.38
N SER A 132 4.91 -7.10 22.46
CA SER A 132 5.89 -8.19 22.37
C SER A 132 5.35 -9.44 21.66
N PHE A 133 4.02 -9.65 21.69
CA PHE A 133 3.37 -10.72 20.95
C PHE A 133 3.29 -10.38 19.45
N ALA A 134 2.86 -9.17 19.12
CA ALA A 134 2.79 -8.69 17.74
C ALA A 134 4.18 -8.66 17.06
N GLU A 135 5.21 -8.20 17.77
CA GLU A 135 6.60 -8.19 17.28
C GLU A 135 7.10 -9.60 16.93
N LYS A 136 6.90 -10.58 17.80
CA LYS A 136 7.36 -11.96 17.55
C LYS A 136 6.67 -12.59 16.35
N LEU A 137 5.36 -12.41 16.22
CA LEU A 137 4.60 -12.92 15.07
C LEU A 137 5.05 -12.27 13.77
N LEU A 138 5.31 -10.96 13.79
CA LEU A 138 5.75 -10.23 12.62
C LEU A 138 7.20 -10.51 12.26
N GLU A 139 8.08 -10.78 13.23
CA GLU A 139 9.46 -11.17 12.94
C GLU A 139 9.51 -12.46 12.11
N GLU A 140 8.73 -13.48 12.49
CA GLU A 140 8.66 -14.71 11.72
C GLU A 140 8.07 -14.47 10.33
N ARG A 141 6.97 -13.71 10.25
CA ARG A 141 6.32 -13.39 8.99
C ARG A 141 7.23 -12.60 8.06
N LYS A 142 7.95 -11.59 8.55
CA LYS A 142 8.94 -10.81 7.78
C LYS A 142 9.99 -11.72 7.18
N LYS A 143 10.54 -12.67 7.96
CA LYS A 143 11.52 -13.64 7.46
C LYS A 143 10.94 -14.57 6.37
N GLN A 144 9.66 -14.93 6.45
CA GLN A 144 8.99 -15.71 5.40
C GLN A 144 8.90 -14.90 4.10
N VAL A 145 8.48 -13.64 4.20
CA VAL A 145 8.35 -12.74 3.04
C VAL A 145 9.73 -12.44 2.43
N GLU A 146 10.74 -12.15 3.26
CA GLU A 146 12.12 -11.97 2.84
C GLU A 146 12.63 -13.17 2.02
N ARG A 147 12.45 -14.41 2.53
CA ARG A 147 12.85 -15.63 1.80
C ARG A 147 12.11 -15.80 0.47
N ARG A 148 10.84 -15.38 0.38
CA ARG A 148 10.06 -15.43 -0.86
C ARG A 148 10.55 -14.41 -1.88
N VAL A 149 10.98 -13.23 -1.43
CA VAL A 149 11.47 -12.14 -2.28
C VAL A 149 12.92 -12.36 -2.72
N HIS A 150 13.76 -12.93 -1.86
CA HIS A 150 15.19 -13.12 -2.08
C HIS A 150 15.58 -13.75 -3.45
N PRO A 151 14.90 -14.77 -3.99
CA PRO A 151 15.26 -15.35 -5.28
C PRO A 151 14.73 -14.57 -6.50
N VAL A 152 13.92 -13.51 -6.31
CA VAL A 152 13.26 -12.79 -7.40
C VAL A 152 14.23 -11.81 -8.07
N ASN A 153 14.21 -11.75 -9.40
CA ASN A 153 14.95 -10.72 -10.14
C ASN A 153 14.17 -9.39 -10.17
N PHE A 154 14.30 -8.62 -9.10
CA PHE A 154 13.58 -7.35 -8.92
C PHE A 154 14.08 -6.20 -9.80
N TYR A 155 15.28 -6.28 -10.39
CA TYR A 155 15.82 -5.20 -11.25
C TYR A 155 15.32 -5.24 -12.70
N ARG A 156 14.57 -6.27 -13.11
CA ARG A 156 14.09 -6.40 -14.50
C ARG A 156 13.37 -5.15 -14.98
N ALA A 157 12.32 -4.71 -14.27
CA ALA A 157 11.56 -3.51 -14.66
C ALA A 157 12.43 -2.25 -14.67
N ILE A 158 13.41 -2.16 -13.76
CA ILE A 158 14.34 -1.03 -13.67
C ILE A 158 15.24 -0.95 -14.91
N ASP A 159 15.72 -2.10 -15.41
CA ASP A 159 16.50 -2.16 -16.64
C ASP A 159 15.69 -1.73 -17.87
N PHE A 160 14.40 -2.11 -17.96
CA PHE A 160 13.51 -1.58 -19.00
C PHE A 160 13.41 -0.06 -18.94
N ALA A 161 13.09 0.49 -17.76
CA ALA A 161 12.98 1.94 -17.58
C ALA A 161 14.30 2.67 -17.94
N ARG A 162 15.45 2.06 -17.58
CA ARG A 162 16.78 2.57 -17.92
C ARG A 162 17.05 2.62 -19.42
N TRP A 163 16.82 1.52 -20.13
CA TRP A 163 17.06 1.45 -21.57
C TRP A 163 16.13 2.36 -22.37
N LEU A 164 14.86 2.44 -21.96
CA LEU A 164 13.82 3.24 -22.60
C LEU A 164 13.83 4.71 -22.17
N LYS A 165 14.71 5.07 -21.21
CA LYS A 165 14.83 6.42 -20.62
C LYS A 165 13.47 6.94 -20.14
N ILE A 166 12.77 6.11 -19.39
CA ILE A 166 11.46 6.40 -18.79
C ILE A 166 11.67 6.71 -17.31
N ASN A 167 11.25 7.88 -16.84
CA ASN A 167 11.23 8.12 -15.40
C ASN A 167 10.18 7.20 -14.76
N PHE A 168 10.55 6.55 -13.67
CA PHE A 168 9.75 5.53 -13.02
C PHE A 168 9.83 5.66 -11.50
N MET A 169 8.68 5.67 -10.84
CA MET A 169 8.58 5.61 -9.39
C MET A 169 7.44 4.68 -8.95
N CYS A 170 7.49 4.22 -7.71
CA CYS A 170 6.37 3.53 -7.08
C CYS A 170 5.85 4.31 -5.87
N MET A 171 4.57 4.16 -5.55
CA MET A 171 3.94 4.69 -4.34
C MET A 171 2.97 3.67 -3.73
N HIS A 172 3.47 2.95 -2.72
CA HIS A 172 2.78 1.82 -2.09
C HIS A 172 2.20 2.21 -0.73
N THR A 173 2.90 1.95 0.39
CA THR A 173 2.39 2.21 1.75
C THR A 173 1.78 3.62 1.95
N PRO A 174 2.30 4.73 1.37
CA PRO A 174 1.63 6.02 1.45
C PRO A 174 0.20 6.05 0.89
N CYS A 175 -0.06 5.34 -0.21
CA CYS A 175 -1.39 5.18 -0.80
C CYS A 175 -2.27 4.26 0.07
N ASP A 176 -1.70 3.16 0.56
CA ASP A 176 -2.39 2.22 1.47
C ASP A 176 -2.83 2.91 2.75
N ASN A 177 -1.98 3.76 3.33
CA ASN A 177 -2.32 4.56 4.50
C ASN A 177 -3.51 5.47 4.23
N LEU A 178 -3.59 6.09 3.04
CA LEU A 178 -4.75 6.91 2.67
C LEU A 178 -6.02 6.05 2.52
N ALA A 179 -5.93 4.90 1.85
CA ALA A 179 -7.05 3.98 1.69
C ALA A 179 -7.54 3.45 3.06
N TYR A 180 -6.61 3.05 3.93
CA TYR A 180 -6.88 2.62 5.30
C TYR A 180 -7.60 3.71 6.09
N GLN A 181 -7.06 4.93 6.13
CA GLN A 181 -7.68 6.04 6.87
C GLN A 181 -9.07 6.36 6.32
N PHE A 182 -9.24 6.37 5.00
CA PHE A 182 -10.54 6.61 4.38
C PHE A 182 -11.55 5.53 4.81
N MET A 183 -11.18 4.26 4.66
CA MET A 183 -12.05 3.12 4.90
C MET A 183 -12.39 2.97 6.39
N ASP A 184 -11.40 3.05 7.27
CA ASP A 184 -11.58 2.94 8.71
C ASP A 184 -12.50 4.06 9.25
N ASN A 185 -12.28 5.32 8.83
CA ASN A 185 -13.15 6.43 9.20
C ASN A 185 -14.56 6.28 8.64
N LEU A 186 -14.71 5.82 7.40
CA LEU A 186 -16.01 5.61 6.76
C LEU A 186 -16.83 4.55 7.52
N ILE A 187 -16.22 3.40 7.82
CA ILE A 187 -16.87 2.30 8.55
C ILE A 187 -17.24 2.74 9.96
N LYS A 188 -16.32 3.40 10.69
CA LYS A 188 -16.59 3.93 12.05
C LYS A 188 -17.73 4.95 12.06
N ARG A 189 -17.85 5.78 11.03
CA ARG A 189 -18.93 6.77 10.88
C ARG A 189 -20.27 6.10 10.56
N LYS A 190 -20.29 5.15 9.62
CA LYS A 190 -21.51 4.48 9.15
C LYS A 190 -22.05 3.45 10.14
N LYS A 191 -21.20 2.87 10.99
CA LYS A 191 -21.56 1.93 12.07
C LYS A 191 -22.45 0.77 11.56
N PRO A 192 -21.95 -0.04 10.60
CA PRO A 192 -22.71 -1.15 10.04
C PRO A 192 -23.19 -2.11 11.14
N LYS A 193 -24.38 -2.67 10.98
CA LYS A 193 -24.99 -3.61 11.93
C LYS A 193 -24.93 -5.04 11.44
N VAL A 194 -24.90 -5.23 10.12
CA VAL A 194 -24.73 -6.54 9.48
C VAL A 194 -23.73 -6.47 8.33
N LEU A 195 -23.21 -7.62 7.88
CA LEU A 195 -22.23 -7.66 6.78
C LEU A 195 -22.77 -7.11 5.46
N LYS A 196 -24.09 -7.19 5.23
CA LYS A 196 -24.71 -6.54 4.06
C LYS A 196 -24.45 -5.03 4.05
N ASP A 197 -24.50 -4.37 5.21
CA ASP A 197 -24.27 -2.93 5.31
C ASP A 197 -22.84 -2.58 4.88
N ILE A 198 -21.85 -3.44 5.17
CA ILE A 198 -20.47 -3.25 4.72
C ILE A 198 -20.39 -3.32 3.19
N LEU A 199 -21.05 -4.31 2.56
CA LEU A 199 -21.11 -4.39 1.10
C LEU A 199 -21.77 -3.13 0.50
N ASP A 200 -22.87 -2.67 1.09
CA ASP A 200 -23.58 -1.48 0.63
C ASP A 200 -22.69 -0.22 0.78
N ILE A 201 -21.96 -0.07 1.90
CA ILE A 201 -20.99 1.02 2.11
C ILE A 201 -19.88 0.99 1.06
N LEU A 202 -19.30 -0.18 0.78
CA LEU A 202 -18.25 -0.32 -0.24
C LEU A 202 -18.78 0.10 -1.62
N LEU A 203 -20.02 -0.26 -1.95
CA LEU A 203 -20.65 0.10 -3.21
C LEU A 203 -21.09 1.58 -3.30
N GLU A 204 -20.95 2.39 -2.24
CA GLU A 204 -21.06 3.85 -2.33
C GLU A 204 -19.83 4.49 -3.00
N ILE A 205 -18.71 3.78 -3.07
CA ILE A 205 -17.40 4.29 -3.53
C ILE A 205 -17.19 3.88 -5.01
N PRO A 206 -16.78 4.81 -5.88
CA PRO A 206 -16.73 4.56 -7.32
C PRO A 206 -15.73 3.47 -7.75
N GLU A 207 -14.62 3.31 -7.04
CA GLU A 207 -13.64 2.24 -7.29
C GLU A 207 -14.27 0.85 -7.18
N TYR A 208 -15.05 0.60 -6.13
CA TYR A 208 -15.71 -0.69 -5.91
C TYR A 208 -16.91 -0.89 -6.85
N GLN A 209 -17.58 0.19 -7.27
CA GLN A 209 -18.60 0.11 -8.32
C GLN A 209 -17.98 -0.29 -9.67
N GLU A 210 -16.83 0.28 -10.03
CA GLU A 210 -16.10 -0.12 -11.23
C GLU A 210 -15.63 -1.57 -11.14
N ALA A 211 -15.06 -1.97 -10.01
CA ALA A 211 -14.64 -3.35 -9.78
C ALA A 211 -15.81 -4.34 -9.95
N THR A 212 -16.99 -3.97 -9.43
CA THR A 212 -18.24 -4.73 -9.63
C THR A 212 -18.59 -4.86 -11.11
N LYS A 213 -18.55 -3.77 -11.88
CA LYS A 213 -18.82 -3.79 -13.34
C LYS A 213 -17.83 -4.68 -14.10
N ARG A 214 -16.58 -4.77 -13.61
CA ARG A 214 -15.52 -5.62 -14.16
C ARG A 214 -15.53 -7.06 -13.64
N GLY A 215 -16.54 -7.45 -12.87
CA GLY A 215 -16.70 -8.82 -12.38
C GLY A 215 -15.87 -9.16 -11.13
N ASN A 216 -15.33 -8.17 -10.42
CA ASN A 216 -14.62 -8.35 -9.15
C ASN A 216 -15.26 -7.51 -8.02
N PRO A 217 -16.53 -7.78 -7.65
CA PRO A 217 -17.23 -7.02 -6.63
C PRO A 217 -16.71 -7.32 -5.22
N PRO A 218 -16.91 -6.41 -4.25
CA PRO A 218 -16.80 -6.74 -2.84
C PRO A 218 -17.65 -7.96 -2.48
N LYS A 219 -17.11 -8.88 -1.69
CA LYS A 219 -17.76 -10.15 -1.38
C LYS A 219 -17.51 -10.61 0.06
N ILE A 220 -18.55 -11.18 0.66
CA ILE A 220 -18.45 -11.89 1.94
C ILE A 220 -17.86 -13.26 1.66
N PHE A 221 -16.69 -13.54 2.23
CA PHE A 221 -16.03 -14.85 2.15
C PHE A 221 -16.39 -15.71 3.36
N LEU A 222 -16.48 -15.11 4.55
CA LEU A 222 -16.90 -15.77 5.78
C LEU A 222 -18.04 -15.01 6.45
N GLY A 223 -19.10 -15.73 6.79
CA GLY A 223 -20.34 -15.19 7.33
C GLY A 223 -21.46 -15.13 6.31
N SER A 224 -22.54 -14.43 6.65
CA SER A 224 -23.72 -14.24 5.79
C SER A 224 -24.12 -12.76 5.78
N LYS A 225 -24.94 -12.35 4.80
CA LYS A 225 -25.47 -10.98 4.72
C LYS A 225 -26.12 -10.49 6.03
N ASN A 226 -26.67 -11.40 6.83
CA ASN A 226 -27.35 -11.12 8.09
C ASN A 226 -26.47 -11.32 9.34
N SER A 227 -25.20 -11.73 9.16
CA SER A 227 -24.25 -11.82 10.28
C SER A 227 -24.09 -10.44 10.92
N ARG A 228 -24.22 -10.38 12.24
CA ARG A 228 -24.08 -9.14 13.01
C ARG A 228 -22.64 -8.67 13.02
N VAL A 229 -22.47 -7.35 13.03
CA VAL A 229 -21.17 -6.67 13.08
C VAL A 229 -21.11 -5.84 14.37
N SER A 230 -20.05 -6.02 15.14
CA SER A 230 -19.77 -5.25 16.35
C SER A 230 -18.50 -4.40 16.19
N LYS A 231 -17.37 -5.05 15.88
CA LYS A 231 -16.06 -4.38 15.83
C LYS A 231 -15.31 -4.85 14.59
N VAL A 232 -15.13 -3.91 13.67
CA VAL A 232 -14.46 -4.13 12.38
C VAL A 232 -12.98 -3.80 12.50
N LEU A 233 -12.14 -4.66 11.97
CA LEU A 233 -10.74 -4.36 11.63
C LEU A 233 -10.63 -4.16 10.12
N VAL A 234 -9.97 -3.09 9.69
CA VAL A 234 -9.64 -2.84 8.29
C VAL A 234 -8.18 -3.24 8.04
N GLU A 235 -7.95 -4.15 7.11
CA GLU A 235 -6.62 -4.66 6.73
C GLU A 235 -6.23 -4.10 5.35
N PHE A 236 -5.89 -2.81 5.32
CA PHE A 236 -5.64 -2.04 4.08
C PHE A 236 -4.22 -1.43 4.04
N THR A 237 -3.40 -1.65 5.07
CA THR A 237 -2.04 -1.12 5.15
C THR A 237 -1.13 -2.08 5.92
N GLY A 238 0.18 -1.87 5.82
CA GLY A 238 1.21 -2.73 6.41
C GLY A 238 1.99 -3.55 5.39
N GLY A 239 1.94 -3.19 4.11
CA GLY A 239 2.75 -3.76 3.03
C GLY A 239 2.23 -5.08 2.45
N THR A 240 1.81 -6.04 3.27
CA THR A 240 1.19 -7.29 2.80
C THR A 240 0.45 -8.00 3.94
N GLU A 241 -0.09 -9.20 3.69
CA GLU A 241 -0.73 -10.02 4.71
C GLU A 241 0.20 -10.30 5.90
N GLY A 242 -0.30 -10.02 7.11
CA GLY A 242 0.39 -10.24 8.38
C GLY A 242 0.54 -11.70 8.76
N SER A 243 0.73 -11.98 10.06
CA SER A 243 0.76 -13.36 10.55
C SER A 243 -0.65 -13.91 10.70
N GLN A 244 -0.92 -15.07 10.10
CA GLN A 244 -2.18 -15.78 10.24
C GLN A 244 -2.52 -16.21 11.68
N GLU A 245 -1.52 -16.24 12.58
CA GLU A 245 -1.71 -16.61 13.99
C GLU A 245 -2.36 -15.49 14.82
N ILE A 246 -2.52 -14.31 14.24
CA ILE A 246 -3.08 -13.15 14.95
C ILE A 246 -4.59 -13.28 15.19
N TYR A 247 -5.31 -14.01 14.33
CA TYR A 247 -6.78 -13.96 14.28
C TYR A 247 -7.46 -14.47 15.56
N GLU A 248 -6.91 -15.48 16.23
CA GLU A 248 -7.43 -15.95 17.53
C GLU A 248 -7.34 -14.84 18.59
N ARG A 249 -6.24 -14.09 18.59
CA ARG A 249 -6.04 -12.96 19.50
C ARG A 249 -6.95 -11.79 19.15
N LEU A 250 -7.19 -11.53 17.87
CA LEU A 250 -8.14 -10.51 17.39
C LEU A 250 -9.56 -10.82 17.85
N SER A 251 -10.00 -12.07 17.66
CA SER A 251 -11.30 -12.57 18.12
C SER A 251 -11.45 -12.37 19.63
N SER A 252 -10.44 -12.78 20.40
CA SER A 252 -10.38 -12.57 21.86
C SER A 252 -10.38 -11.09 22.29
N SER A 253 -9.92 -10.19 21.41
CA SER A 253 -9.92 -8.72 21.62
C SER A 253 -11.21 -8.04 21.14
N GLY A 254 -12.22 -8.85 20.81
CA GLY A 254 -13.56 -8.42 20.41
C GLY A 254 -13.71 -8.04 18.94
N ILE A 255 -12.70 -8.26 18.10
CA ILE A 255 -12.85 -8.11 16.64
C ILE A 255 -13.68 -9.29 16.13
N ASP A 256 -14.81 -8.99 15.50
CA ASP A 256 -15.71 -10.02 14.94
C ASP A 256 -15.79 -10.00 13.42
N THR A 257 -15.23 -8.97 12.80
CA THR A 257 -15.30 -8.74 11.36
C THR A 257 -14.00 -8.14 10.85
N ILE A 258 -13.47 -8.71 9.77
CA ILE A 258 -12.36 -8.14 9.01
C ILE A 258 -12.87 -7.67 7.64
N VAL A 259 -12.46 -6.47 7.26
CA VAL A 259 -12.58 -5.94 5.91
C VAL A 259 -11.16 -5.83 5.34
N SER A 260 -10.86 -6.67 4.35
CA SER A 260 -9.51 -6.75 3.77
C SER A 260 -9.55 -6.53 2.25
N MET A 261 -8.45 -6.06 1.69
CA MET A 261 -8.26 -5.94 0.24
C MET A 261 -8.24 -7.32 -0.42
N HIS A 262 -7.52 -8.26 0.20
CA HIS A 262 -7.36 -9.65 -0.19
C HIS A 262 -6.95 -10.51 1.02
N GLN A 263 -7.20 -11.82 0.96
CA GLN A 263 -6.66 -12.77 1.93
C GLN A 263 -6.34 -14.10 1.23
N SER A 264 -5.22 -14.73 1.60
CA SER A 264 -4.88 -16.08 1.18
C SER A 264 -5.80 -17.11 1.82
N GLU A 265 -5.86 -18.31 1.22
CA GLU A 265 -6.64 -19.43 1.74
C GLU A 265 -6.25 -19.78 3.19
N GLU A 266 -4.95 -19.68 3.53
CA GLU A 266 -4.46 -19.96 4.88
C GLU A 266 -4.98 -18.94 5.90
N HIS A 267 -4.99 -17.65 5.55
CA HIS A 267 -5.56 -16.60 6.40
C HIS A 267 -7.07 -16.73 6.56
N LEU A 268 -7.79 -17.07 5.49
CA LEU A 268 -9.23 -17.32 5.54
C LEU A 268 -9.55 -18.49 6.46
N LYS A 269 -8.81 -19.60 6.36
CA LYS A 269 -8.98 -20.74 7.27
C LYS A 269 -8.78 -20.34 8.73
N LYS A 270 -7.77 -19.52 9.03
CA LYS A 270 -7.52 -19.03 10.40
C LYS A 270 -8.60 -18.07 10.89
N CYS A 271 -9.15 -17.21 10.02
CA CYS A 271 -10.33 -16.41 10.36
C CYS A 271 -11.55 -17.29 10.68
N GLN A 272 -11.75 -18.37 9.91
CA GLN A 272 -12.83 -19.32 10.14
C GLN A 272 -12.68 -20.04 11.47
N GLU A 273 -11.47 -20.52 11.80
CA GLU A 273 -11.12 -21.13 13.10
C GLU A 273 -11.39 -20.15 14.25
N ALA A 274 -11.03 -18.87 14.08
CA ALA A 274 -11.25 -17.80 15.06
C ALA A 274 -12.70 -17.26 15.08
N LYS A 275 -13.59 -17.78 14.24
CA LYS A 275 -15.00 -17.35 14.07
C LYS A 275 -15.16 -15.87 13.72
N ILE A 276 -14.23 -15.34 12.92
CA ILE A 276 -14.27 -13.96 12.41
C ILE A 276 -14.97 -13.95 11.05
N ASN A 277 -15.88 -12.99 10.85
CA ASN A 277 -16.47 -12.73 9.54
C ASN A 277 -15.46 -12.01 8.64
N VAL A 278 -15.49 -12.29 7.34
CA VAL A 278 -14.55 -11.68 6.39
C VAL A 278 -15.28 -11.13 5.18
N VAL A 279 -15.03 -9.86 4.90
CA VAL A 279 -15.41 -9.17 3.66
C VAL A 279 -14.13 -8.86 2.89
N ILE A 280 -14.04 -9.37 1.68
CA ILE A 280 -12.99 -9.02 0.73
C ILE A 280 -13.49 -7.87 -0.14
N ALA A 281 -12.85 -6.71 -0.05
CA ALA A 281 -13.28 -5.48 -0.68
C ALA A 281 -13.00 -5.44 -2.19
N SER A 282 -12.02 -6.22 -2.67
CA SER A 282 -11.36 -6.15 -3.99
C SER A 282 -10.03 -5.41 -3.93
N HIS A 283 -8.95 -6.12 -4.27
CA HIS A 283 -7.56 -5.65 -4.17
C HIS A 283 -7.33 -4.39 -5.01
N ILE A 284 -7.43 -4.53 -6.34
CA ILE A 284 -7.19 -3.43 -7.30
C ILE A 284 -8.05 -2.20 -7.02
N ALA A 285 -9.29 -2.39 -6.55
CA ALA A 285 -10.18 -1.28 -6.21
C ALA A 285 -9.71 -0.53 -4.95
N SER A 286 -9.22 -1.27 -3.95
CA SER A 286 -8.71 -0.69 -2.71
C SER A 286 -7.39 0.04 -2.92
N ASP A 287 -6.49 -0.51 -3.74
CA ASP A 287 -5.25 0.17 -4.14
C ASP A 287 -5.56 1.43 -4.95
N SER A 288 -6.48 1.31 -5.91
CA SER A 288 -6.91 2.44 -6.75
C SER A 288 -7.51 3.56 -5.90
N LEU A 289 -8.24 3.25 -4.83
CA LEU A 289 -8.76 4.25 -3.90
C LEU A 289 -7.62 5.03 -3.25
N GLY A 290 -6.60 4.35 -2.72
CA GLY A 290 -5.42 4.99 -2.13
C GLY A 290 -4.66 5.85 -3.14
N VAL A 291 -4.44 5.33 -4.34
CA VAL A 291 -3.80 6.03 -5.46
C VAL A 291 -4.61 7.27 -5.87
N ASN A 292 -5.93 7.16 -6.00
CA ASN A 292 -6.80 8.28 -6.35
C ASN A 292 -6.74 9.41 -5.32
N LEU A 293 -6.79 9.08 -4.03
CA LEU A 293 -6.64 10.04 -2.93
C LEU A 293 -5.28 10.74 -2.96
N MET A 294 -4.20 10.00 -3.28
CA MET A 294 -2.86 10.58 -3.44
C MET A 294 -2.79 11.51 -4.65
N LEU A 295 -3.37 11.12 -5.79
CA LEU A 295 -3.43 11.95 -6.99
C LEU A 295 -4.26 13.21 -6.77
N ASP A 296 -5.39 13.12 -6.07
CA ASP A 296 -6.19 14.30 -5.69
C ASP A 296 -5.35 15.30 -4.89
N TYR A 297 -4.54 14.81 -3.93
CA TYR A 297 -3.60 15.62 -3.17
C TYR A 297 -2.53 16.28 -4.05
N LEU A 298 -1.87 15.49 -4.92
CA LEU A 298 -0.81 15.97 -5.81
C LEU A 298 -1.32 17.00 -6.83
N GLU A 299 -2.52 16.79 -7.38
CA GLU A 299 -3.18 17.73 -8.28
C GLU A 299 -3.52 19.07 -7.60
N GLY A 300 -3.67 19.08 -6.28
CA GLY A 300 -3.76 20.31 -5.49
C GLY A 300 -2.44 21.09 -5.39
N LYS A 301 -1.31 20.49 -5.80
CA LYS A 301 0.02 21.12 -5.82
C LYS A 301 0.48 21.50 -7.22
N ALA A 302 0.17 20.69 -8.22
CA ALA A 302 0.47 20.97 -9.63
C ALA A 302 -0.50 20.22 -10.54
N LYS A 303 -0.79 20.75 -11.73
CA LYS A 303 -1.61 20.05 -12.72
C LYS A 303 -0.79 19.00 -13.45
N PHE A 304 -1.37 17.81 -13.60
CA PHE A 304 -0.80 16.71 -14.37
C PHE A 304 -1.80 16.26 -15.44
N LYS A 305 -1.30 15.84 -16.60
CA LYS A 305 -2.07 15.00 -17.53
C LYS A 305 -1.92 13.56 -17.06
N ILE A 306 -3.00 12.95 -16.58
CA ILE A 306 -2.98 11.61 -15.99
C ILE A 306 -3.54 10.61 -17.00
N TYR A 307 -2.78 9.57 -17.31
CA TYR A 307 -3.23 8.41 -18.07
C TYR A 307 -3.40 7.21 -17.15
N GLU A 308 -4.40 6.38 -17.48
CA GLU A 308 -4.75 5.17 -16.75
C GLU A 308 -4.23 3.95 -17.52
N PHE A 309 -3.65 2.98 -16.81
CA PHE A 309 -3.37 1.65 -17.35
C PHE A 309 -3.19 0.62 -16.24
N SER A 310 -2.99 -0.63 -16.62
CA SER A 310 -2.62 -1.73 -15.72
C SER A 310 -3.41 -1.78 -14.41
N GLY A 311 -4.73 -1.95 -14.54
CA GLY A 311 -5.66 -2.06 -13.41
C GLY A 311 -6.17 -0.75 -12.83
N PHE A 312 -5.39 0.34 -12.90
CA PHE A 312 -5.79 1.63 -12.35
C PHE A 312 -6.87 2.33 -13.18
N LYS A 313 -7.77 3.04 -12.50
CA LYS A 313 -8.76 3.97 -13.09
C LYS A 313 -8.90 5.21 -12.21
N ARG A 314 -8.95 6.39 -12.83
CA ARG A 314 -9.00 7.66 -12.11
C ARG A 314 -10.42 7.98 -11.65
N PHE A 315 -10.58 8.23 -10.37
CA PHE A 315 -11.79 8.78 -9.75
C PHE A 315 -11.42 9.91 -8.79
N SER A 316 -12.02 11.09 -8.95
CA SER A 316 -11.74 12.21 -8.04
C SER A 316 -12.65 12.19 -6.82
N HIS A 317 -12.07 12.37 -5.65
CA HIS A 317 -12.72 12.43 -4.33
C HIS A 317 -12.65 13.84 -3.70
N LYS A 318 -12.43 14.87 -4.53
CA LYS A 318 -12.38 16.28 -4.11
C LYS A 318 -13.75 16.88 -3.82
#